data_AF-A0A7W1S9X6-F1
#
_entry.id   AF-A0A7W1S9X6-F1
#
_cell.length_a   1.000
_cell.length_b   1.000
_cell.length_c   1.000
_cell.angle_alpha   90.00
_cell.angle_beta   90.00
_cell.angle_gamma   90.00
#
_symmetry.space_group_name_H-M   'P 1'
#
loop_
_entity.id
_entity.type
_entity.pdbx_description
1 polymer ?
#
loop_
_entity_poly.entity_id
_entity_poly.type
_entity_poly.pdbx_seq_one_letter_code
_entity_poly.pdbx_strand_id
1 'polypeptide(L)'
;MSGPEVEVVDGMQLPDEHRALLRPGEPVEGKEGIVHRLPRFFFSVASWPEAHRIKLAPHLKLSELMMVDSCEADLLLHQFPHYVPCAIVVLARYLESFRREADAAIFVSANGGYRSPAHGLSGNKNVHSWATAADIYRVGDSYLDDEKTIAKYAALADSLGPQVFVKPYAEGDDHLHFDLGFITMTPRECSER
;
A
#
# COMPACT_ATOMS: atom_id res chain seq x y z
N MET A 1 9.50 16.69 -12.98
CA MET A 1 8.78 15.51 -13.50
C MET A 1 7.32 15.68 -13.12
N SER A 2 6.44 15.83 -14.12
CA SER A 2 5.00 15.74 -13.89
C SER A 2 4.69 14.35 -13.33
N GLY A 3 3.87 14.28 -12.28
CA GLY A 3 3.39 13.01 -11.75
C GLY A 3 2.64 12.21 -12.82
N PRO A 4 2.35 10.93 -12.57
CA PRO A 4 1.55 10.16 -13.51
C PRO A 4 0.17 10.84 -13.68
N GLU A 5 -0.28 11.00 -14.93
CA GLU A 5 -1.64 11.43 -15.26
C GLU A 5 -2.60 10.30 -14.88
N VAL A 6 -2.96 10.25 -13.60
CA VAL A 6 -3.95 9.31 -13.07
C VAL A 6 -5.08 10.14 -12.49
N GLU A 7 -6.31 9.77 -12.84
CA GLU A 7 -7.48 10.46 -12.34
C GLU A 7 -7.54 10.32 -10.81
N VAL A 8 -7.65 11.47 -10.14
CA VAL A 8 -7.89 11.54 -8.71
C VAL A 8 -9.39 11.67 -8.50
N VAL A 9 -9.94 10.80 -7.66
CA VAL A 9 -11.35 10.79 -7.29
C VAL A 9 -11.54 11.02 -5.79
N ASP A 10 -12.60 11.75 -5.44
CA ASP A 10 -13.12 11.81 -4.08
C ASP A 10 -13.98 10.57 -3.83
N GLY A 11 -13.55 9.72 -2.90
CA GLY A 11 -14.24 8.49 -2.50
C GLY A 11 -15.69 8.73 -2.09
N MET A 12 -16.01 9.91 -1.54
CA MET A 12 -17.38 10.27 -1.16
C MET A 12 -18.33 10.39 -2.36
N GLN A 13 -17.81 10.54 -3.58
CA GLN A 13 -18.57 10.68 -4.82
C GLN A 13 -18.70 9.37 -5.60
N LEU A 14 -18.08 8.28 -5.13
CA LEU A 14 -18.17 6.96 -5.77
C LEU A 14 -19.58 6.36 -5.63
N PRO A 15 -19.97 5.38 -6.46
CA PRO A 15 -21.23 4.64 -6.27
C PRO A 15 -21.36 4.01 -4.88
N ASP A 16 -22.59 3.87 -4.38
CA ASP A 16 -22.88 3.39 -3.02
C ASP A 16 -22.21 2.05 -2.69
N GLU A 17 -22.22 1.11 -3.64
CA GLU A 17 -21.56 -0.19 -3.53
C GLU A 17 -20.04 -0.09 -3.32
N HIS A 18 -19.39 0.87 -3.98
CA HIS A 18 -17.95 1.12 -3.81
C HIS A 18 -17.67 1.82 -2.49
N ARG A 19 -18.50 2.79 -2.09
CA ARG A 19 -18.36 3.47 -0.80
C ARG A 19 -18.53 2.51 0.38
N ALA A 20 -19.45 1.54 0.28
CA ALA A 20 -19.65 0.52 1.30
C ALA A 20 -18.40 -0.36 1.54
N LEU A 21 -17.60 -0.60 0.51
CA LEU A 21 -16.39 -1.41 0.58
C LEU A 21 -15.14 -0.59 0.95
N LEU A 22 -15.01 0.61 0.37
CA LEU A 22 -13.85 1.49 0.56
C LEU A 22 -13.95 2.39 1.79
N ARG A 23 -15.16 2.63 2.31
CA ARG A 23 -15.44 3.36 3.55
C ARG A 23 -14.68 4.68 3.67
N PRO A 24 -14.77 5.57 2.64
CA PRO A 24 -13.89 6.73 2.51
C PRO A 24 -14.03 7.69 3.70
N GLY A 25 -12.91 7.99 4.37
CA GLY A 25 -12.87 8.93 5.50
C GLY A 25 -13.50 8.42 6.80
N GLU A 26 -14.02 7.19 6.83
CA GLU A 26 -14.64 6.61 8.03
C GLU A 26 -13.60 6.45 9.14
N PRO A 27 -13.98 6.74 10.41
CA PRO A 27 -13.14 6.44 11.55
C PRO A 27 -13.07 4.92 11.78
N VAL A 28 -11.87 4.44 12.03
CA VAL A 28 -11.56 3.05 12.36
C VAL A 28 -10.75 3.04 13.64
N GLU A 29 -11.20 2.28 14.63
CA GLU A 29 -10.54 2.15 15.92
C GLU A 29 -9.39 1.14 15.83
N GLY A 30 -8.18 1.63 16.03
CA GLY A 30 -6.92 0.90 16.05
C GLY A 30 -6.66 0.17 17.38
N LYS A 31 -5.39 -0.13 17.66
CA LYS A 31 -4.99 -0.67 18.97
C LYS A 31 -5.14 0.42 20.04
N GLU A 32 -5.42 0.01 21.27
CA GLU A 32 -5.47 0.92 22.44
C GLU A 32 -6.50 2.06 22.32
N GLY A 33 -7.53 1.90 21.49
CA GLY A 33 -8.58 2.91 21.30
C GLY A 33 -8.17 4.10 20.43
N ILE A 34 -7.00 4.06 19.80
CA ILE A 34 -6.55 5.14 18.90
C ILE A 34 -7.34 5.08 17.60
N VAL A 35 -8.00 6.18 17.25
CA VAL A 35 -8.84 6.25 16.04
C VAL A 35 -8.05 6.86 14.88
N HIS A 36 -8.11 6.19 13.72
CA HIS A 36 -7.59 6.69 12.45
C HIS A 36 -8.73 6.82 11.45
N ARG A 37 -8.57 7.68 10.44
CA ARG A 37 -9.54 7.80 9.33
C ARG A 37 -9.02 7.10 8.10
N LEU A 38 -9.87 6.29 7.48
CA LEU A 38 -9.57 5.66 6.20
C LEU A 38 -9.32 6.72 5.11
N PRO A 39 -8.54 6.40 4.07
CA PRO A 39 -8.33 7.30 2.95
C PRO A 39 -9.66 7.75 2.31
N ARG A 40 -9.74 9.03 1.94
CA ARG A 40 -10.87 9.59 1.19
C ARG A 40 -10.57 9.73 -0.30
N PHE A 41 -9.33 10.04 -0.65
CA PHE A 41 -8.94 10.32 -2.04
C PHE A 41 -8.17 9.13 -2.63
N PHE A 42 -8.57 8.76 -3.85
CA PHE A 42 -8.04 7.60 -4.54
C PHE A 42 -7.59 7.97 -5.95
N PHE A 43 -6.61 7.23 -6.45
CA PHE A 43 -6.39 7.08 -7.87
C PHE A 43 -7.42 6.11 -8.43
N SER A 44 -8.10 6.51 -9.50
CA SER A 44 -8.97 5.66 -10.31
C SER A 44 -8.12 4.97 -11.38
N VAL A 45 -8.12 3.64 -11.39
CA VAL A 45 -7.32 2.83 -12.32
C VAL A 45 -8.29 1.99 -13.14
N ALA A 46 -8.38 2.20 -14.44
CA ALA A 46 -9.39 1.57 -15.28
C ALA A 46 -9.00 0.15 -15.74
N SER A 47 -7.73 -0.25 -15.62
CA SER A 47 -7.28 -1.60 -16.03
C SER A 47 -5.89 -1.99 -15.51
N TRP A 48 -5.57 -3.28 -15.52
CA TRP A 48 -4.20 -3.76 -15.24
C TRP A 48 -3.12 -3.22 -16.18
N PRO A 49 -3.32 -3.15 -17.52
CA PRO A 49 -2.35 -2.52 -18.41
C PRO A 49 -2.11 -1.04 -18.11
N GLU A 50 -3.11 -0.33 -17.60
CA GLU A 50 -2.93 1.04 -17.10
C GLU A 50 -2.09 1.05 -15.82
N ALA A 51 -2.45 0.24 -14.82
CA ALA A 51 -1.68 0.08 -13.58
C ALA A 51 -0.20 -0.23 -13.84
N HIS A 52 0.08 -1.03 -14.87
CA HIS A 52 1.44 -1.41 -15.26
C HIS A 52 2.25 -0.28 -15.93
N ARG A 53 1.57 0.69 -16.55
CA ARG A 53 2.21 1.86 -17.18
C ARG A 53 2.47 2.99 -16.19
N ILE A 54 1.66 3.10 -15.15
CA ILE A 54 1.80 4.11 -14.09
C ILE A 54 3.05 3.80 -13.27
N LYS A 55 4.07 4.66 -13.38
CA LYS A 55 5.27 4.62 -12.53
C LYS A 55 5.04 5.50 -11.30
N LEU A 56 5.08 4.89 -10.12
CA LEU A 56 5.03 5.60 -8.84
C LEU A 56 6.43 6.08 -8.41
N ALA A 57 7.44 5.29 -8.76
CA ALA A 57 8.86 5.61 -8.59
C ALA A 57 9.65 5.08 -9.82
N PRO A 58 10.94 5.44 -10.00
CA PRO A 58 11.74 4.98 -11.14
C PRO A 58 11.66 3.47 -11.42
N HIS A 59 11.63 2.64 -10.36
CA HIS A 59 11.61 1.18 -10.48
C HIS A 59 10.32 0.52 -9.99
N LEU A 60 9.36 1.28 -9.44
CA LEU A 60 8.09 0.73 -8.97
C LEU A 60 6.90 1.25 -9.79
N LYS A 61 6.11 0.30 -10.29
CA LYS A 61 4.83 0.54 -10.96
C LYS A 61 3.67 0.40 -9.98
N LEU A 62 2.55 1.03 -10.30
CA LEU A 62 1.34 0.92 -9.49
C LEU A 62 0.85 -0.53 -9.39
N SER A 63 0.90 -1.29 -10.50
CA SER A 63 0.49 -2.71 -10.53
C SER A 63 1.19 -3.58 -9.48
N GLU A 64 2.40 -3.24 -9.06
CA GLU A 64 3.18 -4.01 -8.08
C GLU A 64 2.68 -3.80 -6.63
N LEU A 65 1.94 -2.72 -6.39
CA LEU A 65 1.47 -2.32 -5.07
C LEU A 65 -0.06 -2.36 -4.92
N MET A 66 -0.81 -2.82 -5.94
CA MET A 66 -2.28 -2.88 -5.91
C MET A 66 -2.85 -4.25 -6.32
N MET A 67 -2.03 -5.30 -6.26
CA MET A 67 -2.49 -6.66 -6.56
C MET A 67 -3.65 -7.06 -5.65
N VAL A 68 -4.72 -7.59 -6.24
CA VAL A 68 -5.89 -8.14 -5.52
C VAL A 68 -5.88 -9.66 -5.62
N ASP A 69 -6.42 -10.34 -4.60
CA ASP A 69 -6.60 -11.78 -4.58
C ASP A 69 -8.06 -12.18 -4.27
N SER A 70 -8.28 -13.48 -4.14
CA SER A 70 -9.58 -14.07 -3.78
C SER A 70 -10.12 -13.68 -2.41
N CYS A 71 -9.34 -13.00 -1.57
CA CYS A 71 -9.80 -12.47 -0.28
C CYS A 71 -10.32 -11.03 -0.41
N GLU A 72 -10.21 -10.40 -1.58
CA GLU A 72 -10.83 -9.11 -1.87
C GLU A 72 -12.34 -9.26 -2.10
N ALA A 73 -13.11 -8.19 -1.86
CA ALA A 73 -14.55 -8.19 -2.08
C ALA A 73 -14.89 -8.39 -3.57
N ASP A 74 -15.93 -9.18 -3.88
CA ASP A 74 -16.28 -9.60 -5.25
C ASP A 74 -16.31 -8.46 -6.28
N LEU A 75 -16.87 -7.30 -5.91
CA LEU A 75 -16.92 -6.12 -6.76
C LEU A 75 -15.51 -5.63 -7.12
N LEU A 76 -14.65 -5.44 -6.10
CA LEU A 76 -13.29 -4.91 -6.25
C LEU A 76 -12.31 -5.94 -6.83
N LEU A 77 -12.62 -7.23 -6.74
CA LEU A 77 -11.83 -8.29 -7.34
C LEU A 77 -12.03 -8.38 -8.86
N HIS A 78 -13.26 -8.16 -9.34
CA HIS A 78 -13.64 -8.48 -10.71
C HIS A 78 -13.93 -7.25 -11.59
N GLN A 79 -14.21 -6.08 -11.00
CA GLN A 79 -14.68 -4.92 -11.74
C GLN A 79 -13.70 -3.75 -11.62
N PHE A 80 -13.24 -3.29 -12.76
CA PHE A 80 -12.61 -1.98 -12.88
C PHE A 80 -13.67 -0.88 -12.96
N PRO A 81 -13.36 0.35 -12.48
CA PRO A 81 -12.06 0.80 -12.00
C PRO A 81 -11.71 0.32 -10.58
N HIS A 82 -10.42 0.12 -10.33
CA HIS A 82 -9.88 -0.09 -8.99
C HIS A 82 -9.47 1.26 -8.38
N TYR A 83 -9.74 1.44 -7.09
CA TYR A 83 -9.48 2.67 -6.37
C TYR A 83 -8.38 2.46 -5.34
N VAL A 84 -7.25 3.17 -5.55
CA VAL A 84 -6.05 3.02 -4.71
C VAL A 84 -5.78 4.32 -3.95
N PRO A 85 -5.63 4.32 -2.61
CA PRO A 85 -5.37 5.52 -1.84
C PRO A 85 -4.20 6.33 -2.40
N CYS A 86 -4.36 7.65 -2.53
CA CYS A 86 -3.33 8.49 -3.15
C CYS A 86 -2.00 8.46 -2.37
N ALA A 87 -2.03 8.16 -1.06
CA ALA A 87 -0.84 8.06 -0.19
C ALA A 87 0.18 7.00 -0.67
N ILE A 88 -0.20 6.08 -1.56
CA ILE A 88 0.69 5.08 -2.15
C ILE A 88 1.95 5.66 -2.81
N VAL A 89 1.89 6.91 -3.29
CA VAL A 89 3.08 7.60 -3.85
C VAL A 89 4.17 7.83 -2.80
N VAL A 90 3.79 7.98 -1.53
CA VAL A 90 4.73 8.15 -0.42
C VAL A 90 5.41 6.82 -0.13
N LEU A 91 4.65 5.73 -0.04
CA LEU A 91 5.19 4.37 0.10
C LEU A 91 6.18 4.06 -1.02
N ALA A 92 5.80 4.29 -2.28
CA ALA A 92 6.66 4.01 -3.43
C ALA A 92 8.00 4.76 -3.37
N ARG A 93 8.03 5.99 -2.85
CA ARG A 93 9.27 6.76 -2.67
C ARG A 93 10.19 6.16 -1.60
N TYR A 94 9.61 5.66 -0.52
CA TYR A 94 10.37 4.98 0.52
C TYR A 94 10.89 3.62 0.05
N LEU A 95 10.08 2.86 -0.67
CA LEU A 95 10.50 1.61 -1.28
C LEU A 95 11.60 1.79 -2.34
N GLU A 96 11.55 2.88 -3.12
CA GLU A 96 12.65 3.23 -4.02
C GLU A 96 13.93 3.59 -3.26
N SER A 97 13.82 4.28 -2.12
CA SER A 97 14.97 4.56 -1.27
C SER A 97 15.53 3.28 -0.66
N PHE A 98 14.66 2.40 -0.15
CA PHE A 98 15.04 1.08 0.36
C PHE A 98 15.76 0.25 -0.70
N ARG A 99 15.20 0.20 -1.92
CA ARG A 99 15.81 -0.44 -3.09
C ARG A 99 17.22 0.09 -3.35
N ARG A 100 17.42 1.42 -3.30
CA ARG A 100 18.72 2.05 -3.50
C ARG A 100 19.71 1.70 -2.40
N GLU A 101 19.30 1.78 -1.13
CA GLU A 101 20.17 1.42 0.00
C GLU A 101 20.52 -0.08 -0.01
N ALA A 102 19.62 -0.94 -0.51
CA ALA A 102 19.86 -2.36 -0.67
C ALA A 102 20.76 -2.70 -1.88
N ASP A 103 20.95 -1.73 -2.78
CA ASP A 103 21.62 -1.90 -4.08
C ASP A 103 21.11 -3.13 -4.87
N ALA A 104 19.80 -3.41 -4.76
CA ALA A 104 19.20 -4.63 -5.27
C ALA A 104 17.71 -4.43 -5.58
N ALA A 105 17.17 -5.20 -6.53
CA ALA A 105 15.73 -5.16 -6.85
C ALA A 105 14.93 -5.62 -5.63
N ILE A 106 13.74 -5.04 -5.41
CA ILE A 106 12.83 -5.50 -4.36
C ILE A 106 11.60 -6.11 -5.01
N PHE A 107 11.01 -7.11 -4.38
CA PHE A 107 9.83 -7.79 -4.89
C PHE A 107 8.76 -7.84 -3.80
N VAL A 108 7.59 -7.28 -4.11
CA VAL A 108 6.43 -7.22 -3.22
C VAL A 108 5.58 -8.46 -3.44
N SER A 109 5.11 -9.07 -2.36
CA SER A 109 4.27 -10.27 -2.40
C SER A 109 2.95 -10.00 -3.14
N ALA A 110 2.34 -11.05 -3.68
CA ALA A 110 0.93 -10.97 -4.06
C ALA A 110 0.12 -10.57 -2.82
N ASN A 111 -0.72 -9.54 -2.93
CA ASN A 111 -1.42 -8.86 -1.82
C ASN A 111 -0.52 -8.19 -0.80
N GLY A 112 0.79 -8.11 -1.06
CA GLY A 112 1.72 -7.43 -0.19
C GLY A 112 1.56 -5.91 -0.21
N GLY A 113 0.85 -5.34 -1.19
CA GLY A 113 0.62 -3.89 -1.28
C GLY A 113 -0.71 -3.44 -0.65
N TYR A 114 -1.40 -2.51 -1.31
CA TYR A 114 -2.71 -2.04 -0.91
C TYR A 114 -3.75 -3.17 -0.84
N ARG A 115 -4.54 -3.17 0.23
CA ARG A 115 -5.70 -4.05 0.45
C ARG A 115 -6.90 -3.18 0.81
N SER A 116 -8.06 -3.37 0.18
CA SER A 116 -9.22 -2.56 0.55
C SER A 116 -9.64 -2.80 2.02
N PRO A 117 -10.41 -1.89 2.63
CA PRO A 117 -11.00 -2.13 3.95
C PRO A 117 -11.94 -3.35 4.00
N ALA A 118 -12.47 -3.79 2.86
CA ALA A 118 -13.33 -4.97 2.74
C ALA A 118 -12.57 -6.28 2.52
N HIS A 119 -11.25 -6.22 2.28
CA HIS A 119 -10.43 -7.41 2.08
C HIS A 119 -10.37 -8.26 3.35
N GLY A 120 -10.55 -9.58 3.21
CA GLY A 120 -10.64 -10.52 4.34
C GLY A 120 -9.42 -10.57 5.26
N LEU A 121 -8.26 -10.05 4.83
CA LEU A 121 -7.02 -9.96 5.61
C LEU A 121 -6.81 -8.58 6.26
N SER A 122 -7.63 -7.59 5.89
CA SER A 122 -7.52 -6.23 6.46
C SER A 122 -8.00 -6.17 7.91
N GLY A 123 -8.89 -7.09 8.32
CA GLY A 123 -9.51 -7.02 9.64
C GLY A 123 -9.99 -5.60 9.98
N ASN A 124 -9.95 -5.20 11.24
CA ASN A 124 -10.26 -3.82 11.63
C ASN A 124 -9.03 -2.89 11.64
N LYS A 125 -7.81 -3.40 11.42
CA LYS A 125 -6.56 -2.73 11.87
C LYS A 125 -5.39 -3.03 10.94
N ASN A 126 -5.50 -2.67 9.67
CA ASN A 126 -4.44 -2.96 8.71
C ASN A 126 -4.00 -1.70 7.95
N VAL A 127 -2.72 -1.35 8.12
CA VAL A 127 -2.06 -0.21 7.47
C VAL A 127 -2.04 -0.37 5.94
N HIS A 128 -2.16 -1.60 5.43
CA HIS A 128 -2.36 -1.86 4.01
C HIS A 128 -3.61 -1.16 3.45
N SER A 129 -4.65 -0.91 4.26
CA SER A 129 -5.84 -0.14 3.84
C SER A 129 -5.59 1.35 3.63
N TRP A 130 -4.43 1.87 4.06
CA TRP A 130 -3.94 3.21 3.75
C TRP A 130 -3.01 3.25 2.53
N ALA A 131 -2.72 2.09 1.92
CA ALA A 131 -1.72 1.91 0.87
C ALA A 131 -0.32 2.40 1.28
N THR A 132 -0.01 2.30 2.57
CA THR A 132 1.23 2.77 3.18
C THR A 132 2.06 1.64 3.78
N ALA A 133 1.71 0.39 3.46
CA ALA A 133 2.44 -0.80 3.83
C ALA A 133 2.76 -1.68 2.61
N ALA A 134 3.87 -2.41 2.70
CA ALA A 134 4.32 -3.38 1.71
C ALA A 134 4.91 -4.63 2.40
N ASP A 135 4.50 -5.81 1.96
CA ASP A 135 5.14 -7.08 2.31
C ASP A 135 6.15 -7.44 1.22
N ILE A 136 7.44 -7.42 1.56
CA ILE A 136 8.56 -7.67 0.63
C ILE A 136 9.05 -9.09 0.87
N TYR A 137 8.94 -9.99 -0.11
CA TYR A 137 9.39 -11.38 0.04
C TYR A 137 10.80 -11.64 -0.51
N ARG A 138 11.36 -10.71 -1.28
CA ARG A 138 12.67 -10.90 -1.90
C ARG A 138 13.40 -9.57 -2.16
N VAL A 139 14.71 -9.59 -1.96
CA VAL A 139 15.63 -8.51 -2.31
C VAL A 139 16.82 -9.08 -3.11
N GLY A 140 16.94 -8.68 -4.38
CA GLY A 140 17.85 -9.29 -5.34
C GLY A 140 17.59 -10.77 -5.48
N ASP A 141 18.59 -11.58 -5.17
CA ASP A 141 18.53 -13.05 -5.14
C ASP A 141 18.23 -13.63 -3.76
N SER A 142 18.04 -12.78 -2.73
CA SER A 142 17.76 -13.21 -1.35
C SER A 142 16.27 -13.23 -1.07
N TYR A 143 15.71 -14.42 -0.86
CA TYR A 143 14.38 -14.57 -0.26
C TYR A 143 14.41 -14.12 1.21
N LEU A 144 13.30 -13.54 1.67
CA LEU A 144 13.12 -13.04 3.03
C LEU A 144 12.24 -14.02 3.81
N ASP A 145 12.72 -15.26 3.96
CA ASP A 145 11.99 -16.40 4.55
C ASP A 145 12.70 -16.99 5.78
N ASP A 146 13.68 -16.27 6.32
CA ASP A 146 14.39 -16.64 7.54
C ASP A 146 14.75 -15.41 8.38
N GLU A 147 14.99 -15.63 9.68
CA GLU A 147 15.34 -14.57 10.64
C GLU A 147 16.53 -13.73 10.20
N LYS A 148 17.58 -14.36 9.67
CA LYS A 148 18.84 -13.69 9.34
C LYS A 148 18.66 -12.76 8.15
N THR A 149 17.98 -13.20 7.10
CA THR A 149 17.72 -12.39 5.90
C THR A 149 16.74 -11.26 6.22
N ILE A 150 15.64 -11.56 6.93
CA ILE A 150 14.66 -10.55 7.36
C ILE A 150 15.32 -9.51 8.26
N ALA A 151 16.06 -9.91 9.30
CA ALA A 151 16.70 -8.97 10.22
C ALA A 151 17.73 -8.06 9.53
N LYS A 152 18.51 -8.59 8.56
CA LYS A 152 19.45 -7.80 7.76
C LYS A 152 18.73 -6.66 7.03
N TYR A 153 17.66 -6.98 6.31
CA TYR A 153 16.94 -6.00 5.50
C TYR A 153 16.02 -5.11 6.34
N ALA A 154 15.56 -5.58 7.50
CA ALA A 154 14.86 -4.77 8.49
C ALA A 154 15.75 -3.64 9.02
N ALA A 155 16.99 -3.95 9.43
CA ALA A 155 17.94 -2.95 9.90
C ALA A 155 18.26 -1.90 8.82
N LEU A 156 18.30 -2.33 7.55
CA LEU A 156 18.50 -1.43 6.43
C LEU A 156 17.29 -0.52 6.19
N ALA A 157 16.08 -1.07 6.22
CA ALA A 157 14.85 -0.30 6.09
C ALA A 157 14.67 0.71 7.24
N ASP A 158 14.97 0.32 8.49
CA ASP A 158 14.94 1.19 9.67
C ASP A 158 15.88 2.40 9.53
N SER A 159 17.02 2.24 8.84
CA SER A 159 17.97 3.32 8.59
C SER A 159 17.44 4.44 7.68
N LEU A 160 16.31 4.23 6.98
CA LEU A 160 15.71 5.22 6.09
C LEU A 160 15.02 6.38 6.84
N GLY A 161 14.79 6.23 8.15
CA GLY A 161 14.35 7.29 9.03
C GLY A 161 13.14 6.93 9.89
N PRO A 162 12.78 7.82 10.85
CA PRO A 162 11.89 7.52 11.97
C PRO A 162 10.43 7.22 11.58
N GLN A 163 10.05 7.54 10.36
CA GLN A 163 8.72 7.25 9.79
C GLN A 163 8.57 5.81 9.29
N VAL A 164 9.68 5.07 9.11
CA VAL A 164 9.64 3.69 8.65
C VAL A 164 9.49 2.78 9.85
N PHE A 165 8.44 1.96 9.84
CA PHE A 165 8.30 0.84 10.74
C PHE A 165 8.56 -0.45 9.98
N VAL A 166 9.25 -1.38 10.64
CA VAL A 166 9.42 -2.75 10.16
C VAL A 166 8.98 -3.68 11.27
N LYS A 167 8.10 -4.62 10.93
CA LYS A 167 7.68 -5.65 11.91
C LYS A 167 8.89 -6.51 12.28
N PRO A 168 9.17 -6.73 13.58
CA PRO A 168 10.18 -7.69 14.01
C PRO A 168 9.83 -9.10 13.51
N TYR A 169 10.86 -9.88 13.16
CA TYR A 169 10.71 -11.27 12.74
C TYR A 169 9.98 -12.11 13.80
N ALA A 170 9.03 -12.92 13.35
CA ALA A 170 8.47 -14.04 14.10
C ALA A 170 8.70 -15.36 13.36
N GLU A 171 8.80 -16.47 14.09
CA GLU A 171 8.97 -17.79 13.49
C GLU A 171 7.86 -18.08 12.46
N GLY A 172 8.27 -18.41 11.23
CA GLY A 172 7.37 -18.67 10.11
C GLY A 172 7.00 -17.44 9.27
N ASP A 173 7.52 -16.25 9.59
CA ASP A 173 7.42 -15.09 8.69
C ASP A 173 8.19 -15.38 7.37
N ASP A 174 7.54 -15.12 6.24
CA ASP A 174 8.04 -15.36 4.87
C ASP A 174 8.22 -14.07 4.05
N HIS A 175 8.16 -12.93 4.73
CA HIS A 175 8.36 -11.60 4.16
C HIS A 175 8.78 -10.59 5.23
N LEU A 176 9.33 -9.48 4.76
CA LEU A 176 9.55 -8.26 5.53
C LEU A 176 8.32 -7.35 5.41
N HIS A 177 7.63 -7.09 6.51
CA HIS A 177 6.57 -6.09 6.57
C HIS A 177 7.18 -4.69 6.76
N PHE A 178 6.97 -3.82 5.79
CA PHE A 178 7.42 -2.43 5.76
C PHE A 178 6.19 -1.51 5.78
N ASP A 179 6.09 -0.57 6.72
CA ASP A 179 5.01 0.43 6.70
C ASP A 179 5.42 1.83 7.16
N LEU A 180 4.59 2.81 6.81
CA LEU A 180 4.76 4.23 7.13
C LEU A 180 3.67 4.76 8.08
N GLY A 181 2.91 3.86 8.71
CA GLY A 181 1.73 4.21 9.49
C GLY A 181 0.54 4.72 8.67
N PHE A 182 -0.38 5.41 9.34
CA PHE A 182 -1.69 5.80 8.81
C PHE A 182 -1.68 7.14 8.07
N ILE A 183 -0.90 7.24 6.99
CA ILE A 183 -0.82 8.46 6.17
C ILE A 183 -2.05 8.58 5.28
N THR A 184 -2.77 9.70 5.37
CA THR A 184 -3.76 10.12 4.38
C THR A 184 -3.20 11.27 3.56
N MET A 185 -3.62 11.37 2.29
CA MET A 185 -3.20 12.46 1.41
C MET A 185 -4.41 13.11 0.77
N THR A 186 -4.48 14.44 0.87
CA THR A 186 -5.43 15.28 0.16
C THR A 186 -4.74 15.91 -1.05
N PRO A 187 -5.12 15.55 -2.29
CA PRO A 187 -4.57 16.14 -3.51
C PRO A 187 -4.84 17.65 -3.60
N ARG A 188 -3.97 18.39 -4.30
CA ARG A 188 -3.96 19.87 -4.29
C ARG A 188 -5.26 20.47 -4.83
N GLU A 189 -5.89 19.80 -5.78
CA GLU A 189 -7.12 20.21 -6.44
C GLU A 189 -8.37 19.79 -5.66
N CYS A 190 -8.21 19.09 -4.53
CA CYS A 190 -9.30 18.57 -3.70
C CYS A 190 -9.46 19.37 -2.41
N SER A 191 -10.66 19.29 -1.83
CA SER A 191 -11.01 19.93 -0.57
C SER A 191 -11.42 18.88 0.46
N GLU A 192 -10.97 19.04 1.71
CA GLU A 192 -11.36 18.21 2.85
C GLU A 192 -12.70 18.62 3.47
N ARG A 193 -13.27 19.75 3.02
CA ARG A 193 -14.58 20.23 3.43
C ARG A 193 -15.71 19.24 3.11
#